data_AF-A0A6V7TZV1-F1
#
_entry.id   AF-A0A6V7TZV1-F1
#
_cell.length_a   1.000
_cell.length_b   1.000
_cell.length_c   1.000
_cell.angle_alpha   90.00
_cell.angle_beta   90.00
_cell.angle_gamma   90.00
#
_symmetry.space_group_name_H-M   'P 1'
#
loop_
_entity.id
_entity.type
_entity.pdbx_description
1 polymer ?
#
loop_
_entity_poly.entity_id
_entity_poly.type
_entity_poly.pdbx_seq_one_letter_code
_entity_poly.pdbx_strand_id
1 'polypeptide(L)'
;MAALIAFRNEFMEVSKREVGERAASDKQHDGIDVLRESMTIASACMRHFRTNHLKLEHVGIVPERGYDNADNQSLLALKFMQWYGEENNVVVQTANSVGGEKRIGNYRLDGWVEDQQLGLEINGCCWHACEKCYPDDNIVLPTESLPVNNAKWIRRDLNSSSLKLMWKFFGMRD
;
A
#
# COMPACT_ATOMS: atom_id res chain seq x y z
N MET A 1 4.89 7.77 -48.57
CA MET A 1 6.24 7.91 -47.97
C MET A 1 6.60 9.36 -47.64
N ALA A 2 6.31 10.35 -48.48
CA ALA A 2 6.69 11.76 -48.25
C ALA A 2 6.16 12.37 -46.93
N ALA A 3 4.90 12.16 -46.58
CA ALA A 3 4.30 12.75 -45.37
C ALA A 3 4.92 12.24 -44.05
N LEU A 4 5.28 10.96 -43.99
CA LEU A 4 5.91 10.36 -42.81
C LEU A 4 7.32 10.93 -42.58
N ILE A 5 8.07 11.11 -43.67
CA ILE A 5 9.42 11.70 -43.64
C ILE A 5 9.34 13.18 -43.25
N ALA A 6 8.38 13.92 -43.82
CA ALA A 6 8.13 15.31 -43.44
C ALA A 6 7.80 15.45 -41.96
N PHE A 7 6.85 14.65 -41.45
CA PHE A 7 6.48 14.65 -40.05
C PHE A 7 7.65 14.31 -39.12
N ARG A 8 8.45 13.28 -39.46
CA ARG A 8 9.65 12.93 -38.70
C ARG A 8 10.62 14.10 -38.62
N ASN A 9 10.90 14.75 -39.75
CA ASN A 9 11.85 15.86 -39.81
C ASN A 9 11.35 17.08 -39.05
N GLU A 10 10.08 17.45 -39.22
CA GLU A 10 9.46 18.55 -38.48
C GLU A 10 9.49 18.30 -36.97
N PHE A 11 9.13 17.10 -36.53
CA PHE A 11 9.16 16.77 -35.11
C PHE A 11 10.57 16.76 -34.55
N MET A 12 11.55 16.26 -35.30
CA MET A 12 12.97 16.30 -34.92
C MET A 12 13.40 17.75 -34.70
N GLU A 13 13.11 18.66 -35.62
CA GLU A 13 13.44 20.09 -35.48
C GLU A 13 12.75 20.75 -34.28
N VAL A 14 11.44 20.53 -34.11
CA VAL A 14 10.66 21.11 -33.00
C VAL A 14 11.09 20.59 -31.63
N SER A 15 11.60 19.36 -31.58
CA SER A 15 12.03 18.72 -30.34
C SER A 15 13.49 18.96 -29.99
N LYS A 16 14.27 19.65 -30.84
CA LYS A 16 15.65 20.04 -30.53
C LYS A 16 15.69 20.89 -29.27
N ARG A 17 16.81 20.76 -28.54
CA ARG A 17 17.03 21.52 -27.33
C ARG A 17 18.43 22.11 -27.31
N GLU A 18 18.50 23.38 -26.97
CA GLU A 18 19.75 24.10 -26.71
C GLU A 18 20.07 24.14 -25.21
N VAL A 19 21.33 24.42 -24.89
CA VAL A 19 21.82 24.46 -23.51
C VAL A 19 21.20 25.66 -22.78
N GLY A 20 20.48 25.41 -21.67
CA GLY A 20 20.00 26.47 -20.76
C GLY A 20 18.48 26.58 -20.57
N GLU A 21 17.67 25.75 -21.23
CA GLU A 21 16.21 25.74 -21.02
C GLU A 21 15.81 25.00 -19.72
N ARG A 22 14.80 25.51 -19.01
CA ARG A 22 14.37 25.05 -17.66
C ARG A 22 13.63 23.70 -17.67
N ALA A 23 14.31 22.60 -17.99
CA ALA A 23 13.76 21.24 -17.91
C ALA A 23 14.59 20.30 -17.02
N ALA A 24 13.99 19.20 -16.57
CA ALA A 24 14.50 18.25 -15.58
C ALA A 24 15.80 17.52 -15.98
N SER A 25 16.15 17.54 -17.27
CA SER A 25 17.40 16.99 -17.79
C SER A 25 18.30 18.13 -18.28
N ASP A 26 19.52 18.21 -17.80
CA ASP A 26 20.54 19.18 -18.25
C ASP A 26 21.23 18.78 -19.56
N LYS A 27 20.88 17.62 -20.13
CA LYS A 27 21.51 17.10 -21.35
C LYS A 27 20.94 17.74 -22.60
N GLN A 28 21.81 18.33 -23.41
CA GLN A 28 21.51 18.72 -24.80
C GLN A 28 21.19 17.47 -25.63
N HIS A 29 20.22 17.57 -26.53
CA HIS A 29 19.93 16.53 -27.51
C HIS A 29 19.46 17.12 -28.85
N ASP A 30 19.81 16.45 -29.93
CA ASP A 30 19.57 16.88 -31.32
C ASP A 30 18.15 16.53 -31.83
N GLY A 31 17.16 16.61 -30.93
CA GLY A 31 15.76 16.23 -31.21
C GLY A 31 15.40 14.80 -30.79
N ILE A 32 14.13 14.45 -30.98
CA ILE A 32 13.50 13.16 -30.66
C ILE A 32 13.07 12.50 -31.98
N ASP A 33 13.60 11.31 -32.26
CA ASP A 33 13.18 10.54 -33.43
C ASP A 33 11.88 9.78 -33.13
N VAL A 34 10.75 10.35 -33.51
CA VAL A 34 9.42 9.79 -33.25
C VAL A 34 9.29 8.36 -33.75
N LEU A 35 9.82 8.03 -34.93
CA LEU A 35 9.62 6.70 -35.52
C LEU A 35 10.43 5.61 -34.81
N ARG A 36 11.55 5.99 -34.18
CA ARG A 36 12.41 5.07 -33.44
C ARG A 36 12.01 4.95 -31.98
N GLU A 37 11.56 6.05 -31.38
CA GLU A 37 11.41 6.18 -29.94
C GLU A 37 9.96 6.15 -29.47
N SER A 38 8.99 6.18 -30.38
CA SER A 38 7.57 6.24 -30.06
C SER A 38 6.70 5.53 -31.11
N MET A 39 5.94 4.53 -30.67
CA MET A 39 5.03 3.81 -31.57
C MET A 39 3.75 4.61 -31.88
N THR A 40 3.41 5.58 -31.03
CA THR A 40 2.19 6.40 -31.13
C THR A 40 2.48 7.88 -30.96
N ILE A 41 1.63 8.74 -31.55
CA ILE A 41 1.71 10.21 -31.41
C ILE A 41 1.63 10.63 -29.94
N ALA A 42 0.76 9.99 -29.15
CA ALA A 42 0.65 10.26 -27.72
C ALA A 42 1.96 9.98 -26.96
N SER A 43 2.64 8.88 -27.31
CA SER A 43 3.96 8.56 -26.73
C SER A 43 5.01 9.61 -27.09
N ALA A 44 5.00 10.08 -28.35
CA ALA A 44 5.91 11.11 -28.83
C ALA A 44 5.69 12.45 -28.10
N CYS A 45 4.44 12.88 -27.96
CA CYS A 45 4.08 14.09 -27.22
C CYS A 45 4.48 14.01 -25.73
N MET A 46 4.23 12.86 -25.09
CA MET A 46 4.59 12.64 -23.68
C MET A 46 6.11 12.61 -23.48
N ARG A 47 6.85 12.06 -24.45
CA ARG A 47 8.32 12.08 -24.43
C ARG A 47 8.85 13.50 -24.58
N HIS A 48 8.37 14.25 -25.58
CA HIS A 48 8.73 15.66 -25.77
C HIS A 48 8.41 16.52 -24.53
N PHE A 49 7.25 16.32 -23.90
CA PHE A 49 6.90 17.01 -22.67
C PHE A 49 7.88 16.69 -21.52
N ARG A 50 8.19 15.41 -21.30
CA ARG A 50 9.10 14.97 -20.23
C ARG A 50 10.54 15.44 -20.43
N THR A 51 11.01 15.56 -21.67
CA THR A 51 12.40 15.97 -21.97
C THR A 51 12.59 17.47 -22.03
N ASN A 52 11.62 18.22 -22.58
CA ASN A 52 11.79 19.64 -22.90
C ASN A 52 11.04 20.56 -21.95
N HIS A 53 9.91 20.12 -21.37
CA HIS A 53 8.99 21.01 -20.64
C HIS A 53 8.83 20.65 -19.15
N LEU A 54 9.09 19.39 -18.78
CA LEU A 54 8.93 18.95 -17.40
C LEU A 54 10.08 19.49 -16.54
N LYS A 55 9.73 20.24 -15.49
CA LYS A 55 10.70 20.79 -14.52
C LYS A 55 11.18 19.71 -13.55
N LEU A 56 12.38 19.90 -13.01
CA LEU A 56 12.92 19.06 -11.94
C LEU A 56 11.95 19.04 -10.75
N GLU A 57 11.79 17.87 -10.10
CA GLU A 57 10.95 17.68 -8.91
C GLU A 57 9.46 18.03 -9.07
N HIS A 58 8.96 18.12 -10.30
CA HIS A 58 7.57 18.53 -10.55
C HIS A 58 6.56 17.38 -10.57
N VAL A 59 7.01 16.14 -10.80
CA VAL A 59 6.13 14.96 -10.80
C VAL A 59 6.26 14.26 -9.45
N GLY A 60 5.16 14.21 -8.69
CA GLY A 60 5.07 13.33 -7.53
C GLY A 60 5.06 11.87 -7.99
N ILE A 61 5.99 11.07 -7.47
CA ILE A 61 5.93 9.61 -7.63
C ILE A 61 4.86 9.12 -6.65
N VAL A 62 3.79 8.57 -7.18
CA VAL A 62 2.77 7.89 -6.36
C VAL A 62 3.31 6.48 -6.07
N PRO A 63 3.56 6.11 -4.80
CA PRO A 63 3.95 4.74 -4.48
C PRO A 63 2.79 3.78 -4.80
N GLU A 64 3.06 2.48 -4.96
CA GLU A 64 2.05 1.48 -5.38
C GLU A 64 0.81 1.42 -4.47
N ARG A 65 0.94 1.88 -3.21
CA ARG A 65 -0.16 1.94 -2.22
C ARG A 65 -0.76 3.33 -2.03
N GLY A 66 -0.38 4.32 -2.86
CA GLY A 66 -0.81 5.70 -2.72
C GLY A 66 -0.17 6.45 -1.55
N TYR A 67 -0.56 7.71 -1.34
CA TYR A 67 -0.05 8.53 -0.24
C TYR A 67 -0.78 8.29 1.09
N ASP A 68 -1.88 7.52 1.05
CA ASP A 68 -2.56 7.12 2.26
C ASP A 68 -1.78 5.98 2.93
N ASN A 69 -1.50 6.15 4.22
CA ASN A 69 -1.21 5.03 5.11
C ASN A 69 -2.50 4.23 5.27
N ALA A 70 -2.91 3.52 4.22
CA ALA A 70 -4.02 2.60 4.28
C ALA A 70 -3.57 1.47 5.21
N ASP A 71 -4.14 1.46 6.42
CA ASP A 71 -3.97 0.36 7.34
C ASP A 71 -4.43 -0.92 6.63
N ASN A 72 -3.50 -1.85 6.47
CA ASN A 72 -3.75 -3.09 5.76
C ASN A 72 -4.50 -4.04 6.69
N GLN A 73 -5.81 -4.07 6.56
CA GLN A 73 -6.62 -5.09 7.20
C GLN A 73 -6.56 -6.39 6.35
N SER A 74 -6.26 -7.53 6.98
CA SER A 74 -6.04 -8.77 6.23
C SER A 74 -7.35 -9.31 5.63
N LEU A 75 -7.29 -9.86 4.40
CA LEU A 75 -8.45 -10.48 3.76
C LEU A 75 -9.00 -11.66 4.59
N LEU A 76 -8.12 -12.38 5.29
CA LEU A 76 -8.49 -13.44 6.21
C LEU A 76 -9.33 -12.90 7.37
N ALA A 77 -8.89 -11.80 7.98
CA ALA A 77 -9.61 -11.16 9.08
C ALA A 77 -10.99 -10.67 8.63
N LEU A 78 -11.11 -10.05 7.45
CA LEU A 78 -12.40 -9.66 6.87
C LEU A 78 -13.37 -10.85 6.74
N LYS A 79 -12.91 -11.95 6.13
CA LYS A 79 -13.73 -13.16 5.95
C LYS A 79 -14.15 -13.77 7.28
N PHE A 80 -13.24 -13.81 8.26
CA PHE A 80 -13.55 -14.32 9.59
C PHE A 80 -14.61 -13.46 10.28
N MET A 81 -14.50 -12.12 10.21
CA MET A 81 -15.48 -11.23 10.83
C MET A 81 -16.86 -11.35 10.19
N GLN A 82 -16.91 -11.51 8.87
CA GLN A 82 -18.17 -11.80 8.17
C GLN A 82 -18.78 -13.11 8.69
N TRP A 83 -18.00 -14.20 8.72
CA TRP A 83 -18.45 -15.49 9.26
C TRP A 83 -18.89 -15.38 10.72
N TYR A 84 -18.14 -14.67 11.57
CA TYR A 84 -18.46 -14.50 12.99
C TYR A 84 -19.78 -13.75 13.18
N GLY A 85 -20.02 -12.72 12.37
CA GLY A 85 -21.27 -11.95 12.36
C GLY A 85 -22.47 -12.81 11.96
N GLU A 86 -22.31 -13.66 10.94
CA GLU A 86 -23.35 -14.60 10.51
C GLU A 86 -23.64 -15.67 11.57
N GLU A 87 -22.58 -16.30 12.14
CA GLU A 87 -22.71 -17.39 13.12
C GLU A 87 -23.33 -16.92 14.44
N ASN A 88 -22.96 -15.73 14.92
CA ASN A 88 -23.42 -15.20 16.20
C ASN A 88 -24.61 -14.23 16.05
N ASN A 89 -25.08 -14.02 14.81
CA ASN A 89 -26.12 -13.06 14.47
C ASN A 89 -25.86 -11.66 15.06
N VAL A 90 -24.62 -11.17 14.90
CA VAL A 90 -24.16 -9.86 15.37
C VAL A 90 -23.60 -9.02 14.24
N VAL A 91 -23.73 -7.70 14.35
CA VAL A 91 -23.13 -6.76 13.42
C VAL A 91 -21.72 -6.41 13.89
N VAL A 92 -20.72 -6.79 13.11
CA VAL A 92 -19.32 -6.46 13.36
C VAL A 92 -18.95 -5.19 12.59
N GLN A 93 -18.51 -4.16 13.30
CA GLN A 93 -17.92 -2.96 12.70
C GLN A 93 -16.48 -3.29 12.27
N THR A 94 -16.16 -3.06 11.00
CA THR A 94 -14.87 -3.34 10.36
C THR A 94 -14.38 -2.12 9.55
N ALA A 95 -13.20 -2.20 8.93
CA ALA A 95 -12.70 -1.18 8.01
C ALA A 95 -13.68 -0.83 6.87
N ASN A 96 -14.51 -1.78 6.43
CA ASN A 96 -15.48 -1.60 5.35
C ASN A 96 -16.84 -1.05 5.83
N SER A 97 -17.03 -0.88 7.13
CA SER A 97 -18.26 -0.30 7.69
C SER A 97 -18.27 1.22 7.47
N VAL A 98 -19.46 1.84 7.40
CA VAL A 98 -19.62 3.30 7.19
C VAL A 98 -18.88 4.14 8.24
N GLY A 99 -18.71 3.60 9.46
CA GLY A 99 -17.95 4.22 10.54
C GLY A 99 -16.45 3.86 10.59
N GLY A 100 -15.94 3.09 9.63
CA GLY A 100 -14.57 2.54 9.63
C GLY A 100 -14.26 1.66 10.83
N GLU A 101 -12.97 1.42 11.08
CA GLU A 101 -12.49 0.69 12.26
C GLU A 101 -12.75 1.46 13.55
N LYS A 102 -13.15 0.73 14.60
CA LYS A 102 -13.36 1.33 15.93
C LYS A 102 -12.00 1.66 16.56
N ARG A 103 -11.87 2.89 17.07
CA ARG A 103 -10.73 3.33 17.88
C ARG A 103 -11.10 3.33 19.35
N ILE A 104 -10.30 2.64 20.17
CA ILE A 104 -10.42 2.63 21.63
C ILE A 104 -9.13 3.20 22.21
N GLY A 105 -9.20 4.42 22.74
CA GLY A 105 -8.02 5.17 23.15
C GLY A 105 -7.06 5.38 21.98
N ASN A 106 -5.83 4.88 22.12
CA ASN A 106 -4.79 4.97 21.08
C ASN A 106 -4.79 3.76 20.12
N TYR A 107 -5.61 2.75 20.37
CA TYR A 107 -5.61 1.50 19.62
C TYR A 107 -6.75 1.44 18.58
N ARG A 108 -6.46 0.84 17.43
CA ARG A 108 -7.44 0.46 16.39
C ARG A 108 -7.73 -1.03 16.52
N LEU A 109 -8.99 -1.41 16.42
CA LEU A 109 -9.41 -2.81 16.43
C LEU A 109 -9.80 -3.25 15.02
N ASP A 110 -9.47 -4.48 14.66
CA ASP A 110 -9.89 -5.09 13.38
C ASP A 110 -11.42 -5.18 13.31
N GLY A 111 -12.06 -5.55 14.43
CA GLY A 111 -13.50 -5.70 14.55
C GLY A 111 -14.06 -5.23 15.89
N TRP A 112 -15.27 -4.67 15.87
CA TRP A 112 -15.98 -4.27 17.08
C TRP A 112 -17.45 -4.68 17.04
N VAL A 113 -17.92 -5.30 18.13
CA VAL A 113 -19.32 -5.69 18.31
C VAL A 113 -19.91 -4.85 19.43
N GLU A 114 -20.75 -3.88 19.07
CA GLU A 114 -21.31 -2.90 20.01
C GLU A 114 -22.19 -3.57 21.08
N ASP A 115 -23.03 -4.54 20.67
CA ASP A 115 -23.98 -5.22 21.57
C ASP A 115 -23.30 -5.96 22.73
N GLN A 116 -22.07 -6.44 22.50
CA GLN A 116 -21.31 -7.23 23.46
C GLN A 116 -20.15 -6.47 24.09
N GLN A 117 -19.91 -5.22 23.65
CA GLN A 117 -18.69 -4.46 23.95
C GLN A 117 -17.43 -5.31 23.74
N LEU A 118 -17.40 -6.04 22.61
CA LEU A 118 -16.40 -7.04 22.28
C LEU A 118 -15.49 -6.52 21.18
N GLY A 119 -14.20 -6.41 21.50
CA GLY A 119 -13.14 -6.17 20.53
C GLY A 119 -12.64 -7.47 19.92
N LEU A 120 -12.52 -7.50 18.59
CA LEU A 120 -11.97 -8.61 17.83
C LEU A 120 -10.64 -8.16 17.19
N GLU A 121 -9.60 -8.95 17.42
CA GLU A 121 -8.26 -8.75 16.84
C GLU A 121 -7.77 -10.08 16.25
N ILE A 122 -7.47 -10.07 14.95
CA ILE A 122 -7.20 -11.27 14.17
C ILE A 122 -5.79 -11.18 13.59
N ASN A 123 -4.83 -11.55 14.42
CA ASN A 123 -3.42 -11.52 14.08
C ASN A 123 -2.92 -12.90 13.63
N GLY A 124 -2.10 -12.92 12.57
CA GLY A 124 -1.39 -14.14 12.17
C GLY A 124 -0.46 -14.66 13.28
N CYS A 125 -0.17 -15.97 13.26
CA CYS A 125 0.64 -16.62 14.31
C CYS A 125 2.03 -15.99 14.50
N CYS A 126 2.63 -15.49 13.43
CA CYS A 126 3.88 -14.76 13.46
C CYS A 126 3.75 -13.41 14.20
N TRP A 127 2.64 -12.71 14.05
CA TRP A 127 2.41 -11.37 14.60
C TRP A 127 1.98 -11.38 16.07
N HIS A 128 1.30 -12.43 16.54
CA HIS A 128 0.92 -12.58 17.95
C HIS A 128 1.84 -13.51 18.76
N ALA A 129 2.96 -13.97 18.15
CA ALA A 129 3.92 -14.89 18.74
C ALA A 129 3.27 -16.15 19.34
N CYS A 130 2.52 -16.90 18.53
CA CYS A 130 1.83 -18.12 18.95
C CYS A 130 2.78 -19.11 19.64
N GLU A 131 2.53 -19.50 20.90
CA GLU A 131 3.41 -20.43 21.63
C GLU A 131 3.53 -21.81 20.97
N LYS A 132 2.52 -22.22 20.21
CA LYS A 132 2.51 -23.50 19.48
C LYS A 132 3.32 -23.47 18.19
N CYS A 133 3.28 -22.35 17.46
CA CYS A 133 3.92 -22.22 16.14
C CYS A 133 5.30 -21.53 16.22
N TYR A 134 5.50 -20.72 17.24
CA TYR A 134 6.69 -19.91 17.53
C TYR A 134 7.05 -20.07 19.01
N PRO A 135 7.54 -21.26 19.43
CA PRO A 135 7.88 -21.53 20.83
C PRO A 135 9.14 -20.79 21.30
N ASP A 136 9.99 -20.36 20.37
CA ASP A 136 11.24 -19.66 20.66
C ASP A 136 11.07 -18.14 20.55
N ASP A 137 11.53 -17.42 21.58
CA ASP A 137 11.49 -15.95 21.67
C ASP A 137 12.43 -15.24 20.64
N ASN A 138 13.28 -15.99 19.92
CA ASN A 138 14.35 -15.46 19.06
C ASN A 138 14.07 -15.55 17.54
N ILE A 139 12.81 -15.62 17.11
CA ILE A 139 12.46 -15.84 15.70
C ILE A 139 12.34 -14.52 14.93
N VAL A 140 13.18 -14.27 13.93
CA VAL A 140 13.09 -13.07 13.08
C VAL A 140 11.81 -13.14 12.22
N LEU A 141 10.95 -12.13 12.32
CA LEU A 141 9.70 -12.05 11.56
C LEU A 141 9.96 -11.70 10.08
N PRO A 142 9.05 -12.06 9.15
CA PRO A 142 9.22 -11.86 7.71
C PRO A 142 9.32 -10.39 7.25
N THR A 143 9.04 -9.44 8.14
CA THR A 143 9.01 -8.01 7.79
C THR A 143 10.12 -7.31 8.57
N GLU A 144 11.30 -7.34 7.96
CA GLU A 144 12.43 -6.41 8.12
C GLU A 144 12.94 -6.12 9.56
N SER A 145 14.04 -6.80 9.90
CA SER A 145 15.19 -6.27 10.65
C SER A 145 15.10 -5.90 12.13
N LEU A 146 14.01 -6.17 12.85
CA LEU A 146 14.00 -6.01 14.32
C LEU A 146 13.80 -7.35 15.05
N PRO A 147 14.72 -7.72 15.98
CA PRO A 147 14.50 -8.86 16.86
C PRO A 147 13.24 -8.60 17.70
N VAL A 148 12.50 -9.67 17.97
CA VAL A 148 11.15 -9.76 18.59
C VAL A 148 11.06 -9.18 20.01
N ASN A 149 12.13 -8.55 20.50
CA ASN A 149 12.20 -7.96 21.84
C ASN A 149 11.15 -6.85 22.06
N ASN A 150 10.47 -6.38 21.00
CA ASN A 150 9.39 -5.40 21.08
C ASN A 150 7.98 -5.95 20.78
N ALA A 151 7.79 -7.24 20.45
CA ALA A 151 6.44 -7.82 20.26
C ALA A 151 5.81 -8.29 21.58
N LYS A 152 6.54 -8.21 22.70
CA LYS A 152 6.07 -8.62 24.03
C LYS A 152 5.00 -7.68 24.63
N TRP A 153 4.64 -6.59 23.95
CA TRP A 153 3.79 -5.53 24.51
C TRP A 153 2.28 -5.71 24.28
N ILE A 154 1.83 -6.42 23.23
CA ILE A 154 0.37 -6.56 23.00
C ILE A 154 -0.25 -7.63 23.91
N ARG A 155 0.52 -8.65 24.31
CA ARG A 155 0.03 -9.75 25.16
C ARG A 155 -0.36 -9.34 26.59
N ARG A 156 0.10 -8.19 27.09
CA ARG A 156 0.06 -7.88 28.53
C ARG A 156 -0.96 -6.82 28.94
N ASP A 157 -1.30 -5.87 28.06
CA ASP A 157 -2.11 -4.69 28.43
C ASP A 157 -3.62 -4.84 28.21
N LEU A 158 -4.07 -5.91 27.55
CA LEU A 158 -5.47 -6.10 27.21
C LEU A 158 -6.27 -6.94 28.23
N ASN A 159 -5.65 -7.32 29.35
CA ASN A 159 -6.31 -8.00 30.48
C ASN A 159 -6.99 -7.00 31.45
N SER A 160 -7.27 -5.78 30.99
CA SER A 160 -8.10 -4.79 31.69
C SER A 160 -9.54 -5.29 31.74
N SER A 161 -10.08 -5.36 32.95
CA SER A 161 -11.31 -6.02 33.42
C SER A 161 -12.65 -5.57 32.80
N SER A 162 -12.65 -4.98 31.61
CA SER A 162 -13.84 -4.46 30.92
C SER A 162 -13.99 -4.89 29.45
N LEU A 163 -12.99 -5.58 28.87
CA LEU A 163 -13.06 -6.09 27.49
C LEU A 163 -12.82 -7.61 27.51
N LYS A 164 -13.84 -8.40 27.18
CA LYS A 164 -13.60 -9.80 26.79
C LYS A 164 -12.95 -9.75 25.41
N LEU A 165 -11.70 -10.18 25.29
CA LEU A 165 -11.07 -10.42 24.00
C LEU A 165 -11.14 -11.91 23.68
N MET A 166 -11.77 -12.23 22.56
CA MET A 166 -11.91 -13.61 22.13
C MET A 166 -10.78 -13.96 21.17
N TRP A 167 -9.74 -14.61 21.69
CA TRP A 167 -8.62 -15.11 20.90
C TRP A 167 -8.96 -16.51 20.36
N LYS A 168 -9.27 -16.64 19.06
CA LYS A 168 -9.45 -17.94 18.42
C LYS A 168 -8.27 -18.25 17.52
N PHE A 169 -7.34 -19.07 18.02
CA PHE A 169 -6.18 -19.55 17.27
C PHE A 169 -6.64 -20.46 16.13
N PHE A 170 -6.55 -19.99 14.88
CA PHE A 170 -6.59 -20.87 13.71
C PHE A 170 -5.16 -21.28 13.35
N GLY A 171 -4.75 -22.45 13.84
CA GLY A 171 -3.64 -23.16 13.25
C GLY A 171 -4.11 -23.80 11.95
N MET A 172 -3.66 -23.30 10.81
CA MET A 172 -3.73 -24.06 9.56
C MET A 172 -2.83 -25.28 9.75
N ARG A 173 -3.44 -26.46 9.86
CA ARG A 173 -2.80 -27.70 9.45
C ARG A 173 -2.93 -27.73 7.94
N ASP A 174 -1.79 -27.77 7.26
CA ASP A 174 -1.68 -28.04 5.84
C ASP A 174 -2.33 -29.40 5.48
#